data_AF-A0A8J8PIJ0-F1
#
_entry.id   AF-A0A8J8PIJ0-F1
#
_cell.length_a   1.000
_cell.length_b   1.000
_cell.length_c   1.000
_cell.angle_alpha   90.00
_cell.angle_beta   90.00
_cell.angle_gamma   90.00
#
_symmetry.space_group_name_H-M   'P 1'
#
loop_
_entity.id
_entity.type
_entity.pdbx_description
1 polymer ?
#
loop_
_entity_poly.entity_id
_entity_poly.type
_entity_poly.pdbx_seq_one_letter_code
_entity_poly.pdbx_strand_id
1 'polypeptide(L)'
;MNKGLILMTIMLISITPVFLVSSSSVISYQQPVVLHGFRQVGTLNPNQQVIVSIYLPLKNVGLLYYYASAVSDPNSPLYHKFLTSQEVSQLFLPTNQFNTIMDYLNNDGFKILFTALDSVIVIQGTVSQVEKYLGLNFAVYSNGSVTYYTSYGMPKINALVYSSNVSTIYFSHPSTLITQKDIEKLYSTINQTFPIEGYWPTVLQKVYNTHHSTLYMCRKLAH
;
A
#
# COMPACT_ATOMS: atom_id res chain seq x y z
N MET A 1 66.50 34.61 0.80
CA MET A 1 66.14 34.99 2.19
C MET A 1 64.85 35.78 2.15
N ASN A 2 63.79 35.24 2.77
CA ASN A 2 62.38 35.65 2.67
C ASN A 2 62.10 37.11 3.09
N LYS A 3 61.07 37.69 2.45
CA LYS A 3 60.08 38.71 2.91
C LYS A 3 59.15 38.92 1.69
N GLY A 4 57.91 38.45 1.57
CA GLY A 4 56.82 38.35 2.54
C GLY A 4 55.90 39.56 2.33
N LEU A 5 54.75 39.43 1.63
CA LEU A 5 53.56 40.27 1.84
C LEU A 5 52.34 39.87 0.98
N ILE A 6 51.27 39.46 1.68
CA ILE A 6 49.84 39.62 1.39
C ILE A 6 49.28 39.06 0.08
N LEU A 7 48.57 37.92 0.19
CA LEU A 7 47.37 37.69 -0.62
C LEU A 7 46.18 37.44 0.31
N MET A 8 45.27 38.41 0.29
CA MET A 8 44.01 38.44 1.02
C MET A 8 43.00 37.55 0.28
N THR A 9 42.84 36.30 0.72
CA THR A 9 41.86 35.38 0.14
C THR A 9 40.47 35.66 0.69
N ILE A 10 39.64 36.24 -0.17
CA ILE A 10 38.21 36.50 0.03
C ILE A 10 37.48 35.17 0.26
N MET A 11 36.81 35.06 1.41
CA MET A 11 35.94 33.95 1.78
C MET A 11 34.64 34.05 0.96
N LEU A 12 34.53 33.28 -0.12
CA LEU A 12 33.29 33.16 -0.90
C LEU A 12 32.26 32.34 -0.09
N ILE A 13 31.24 33.01 0.44
CA ILE A 13 30.05 32.39 1.02
C ILE A 13 29.31 31.72 -0.14
N SER A 14 29.40 30.38 -0.20
CA SER A 14 28.63 29.58 -1.17
C SER A 14 27.17 29.55 -0.71
N ILE A 15 26.33 30.36 -1.34
CA ILE A 15 24.87 30.30 -1.19
C ILE A 15 24.44 29.03 -1.93
N THR A 16 24.19 27.95 -1.19
CA THR A 16 23.56 26.77 -1.78
C THR A 16 22.12 27.14 -2.15
N PRO A 17 21.67 26.87 -3.39
CA PRO A 17 20.29 27.08 -3.75
C PRO A 17 19.43 26.12 -2.92
N VAL A 18 18.49 26.67 -2.15
CA VAL A 18 17.41 25.89 -1.54
C VAL A 18 16.58 25.34 -2.70
N PHE A 19 16.72 24.04 -2.97
CA PHE A 19 15.81 23.36 -3.89
C PHE A 19 14.42 23.39 -3.26
N LEU A 20 13.52 24.22 -3.80
CA LEU A 20 12.11 24.12 -3.52
C LEU A 20 11.63 22.77 -4.06
N VAL A 21 11.52 21.78 -3.17
CA VAL A 21 10.86 20.50 -3.48
C VAL A 21 9.42 20.84 -3.82
N SER A 22 9.12 20.81 -5.11
CA SER A 22 7.76 21.01 -5.62
C SER A 22 6.94 19.84 -5.10
N SER A 23 5.92 20.12 -4.28
CA SER A 23 4.95 19.10 -3.87
C SER A 23 4.19 18.65 -5.10
N SER A 24 4.53 17.47 -5.64
CA SER A 24 3.78 16.84 -6.72
C SER A 24 2.34 16.63 -6.25
N SER A 25 1.41 17.37 -6.84
CA SER A 25 -0.02 17.10 -6.66
C SER A 25 -0.34 15.75 -7.28
N VAL A 26 -1.06 14.90 -6.54
CA VAL A 26 -1.46 13.55 -6.97
C VAL A 26 -2.69 13.59 -7.88
N ILE A 27 -3.20 14.81 -8.13
CA ILE A 27 -4.42 15.07 -8.88
C ILE A 27 -4.13 14.84 -10.36
N SER A 28 -4.32 13.60 -10.78
CA SER A 28 -4.27 13.18 -12.17
C SER A 28 -5.60 12.52 -12.54
N TYR A 29 -5.95 12.58 -13.82
CA TYR A 29 -7.13 11.88 -14.31
C TYR A 29 -6.91 10.36 -14.18
N GLN A 30 -7.78 9.72 -13.43
CA GLN A 30 -7.82 8.27 -13.24
C GLN A 30 -8.64 7.63 -14.34
N GLN A 31 -7.98 6.81 -15.16
CA GLN A 31 -8.63 6.02 -16.19
C GLN A 31 -9.39 4.84 -15.55
N PRO A 32 -10.54 4.43 -16.13
CA PRO A 32 -11.23 3.23 -15.66
C PRO A 32 -10.38 1.98 -15.90
N VAL A 33 -10.41 1.03 -14.96
CA VAL A 33 -9.78 -0.28 -15.15
C VAL A 33 -10.65 -1.13 -16.08
N VAL A 34 -10.18 -1.38 -17.31
CA VAL A 34 -10.90 -2.16 -18.33
C VAL A 34 -10.26 -3.53 -18.50
N LEU A 35 -11.01 -4.59 -18.20
CA LEU A 35 -10.57 -5.97 -18.42
C LEU A 35 -10.79 -6.37 -19.88
N HIS A 36 -9.89 -7.19 -20.42
CA HIS A 36 -10.03 -7.71 -21.78
C HIS A 36 -11.32 -8.55 -21.92
N GLY A 37 -12.06 -8.35 -23.01
CA GLY A 37 -13.33 -9.03 -23.28
C GLY A 37 -14.55 -8.39 -22.61
N PHE A 38 -14.35 -7.36 -21.77
CA PHE A 38 -15.45 -6.60 -21.19
C PHE A 38 -15.75 -5.34 -22.00
N ARG A 39 -17.02 -4.94 -22.02
CA ARG A 39 -17.50 -3.71 -22.65
C ARG A 39 -18.30 -2.91 -21.64
N GLN A 40 -18.24 -1.59 -21.74
CA GLN A 40 -19.04 -0.73 -20.88
C GLN A 40 -20.53 -0.90 -21.21
N VAL A 41 -21.34 -1.12 -20.18
CA VAL A 41 -22.79 -1.33 -20.29
C VAL A 41 -23.61 -0.28 -19.55
N GLY A 42 -22.96 0.63 -18.80
CA GLY A 42 -23.65 1.72 -18.13
C GLY A 42 -22.83 2.37 -17.02
N THR A 43 -23.55 2.98 -16.07
CA THR A 43 -23.05 3.56 -14.81
C THR A 43 -23.82 2.98 -13.63
N LEU A 44 -23.36 3.23 -12.41
CA LEU A 44 -24.06 2.83 -11.19
C LEU A 44 -25.28 3.72 -10.91
N ASN A 45 -26.23 3.20 -10.14
CA ASN A 45 -27.35 3.99 -9.65
C ASN A 45 -26.84 5.08 -8.67
N PRO A 46 -27.25 6.36 -8.81
CA PRO A 46 -26.79 7.44 -7.94
C PRO A 46 -26.99 7.21 -6.44
N ASN A 47 -27.99 6.42 -6.05
CA ASN A 47 -28.32 6.12 -4.65
C ASN A 47 -27.66 4.82 -4.14
N GLN A 48 -26.95 4.08 -5.01
CA GLN A 48 -26.26 2.87 -4.61
C GLN A 48 -25.10 3.21 -3.67
N GLN A 49 -24.95 2.42 -2.60
CA GLN A 49 -23.82 2.51 -1.69
C GLN A 49 -22.58 1.86 -2.32
N VAL A 50 -21.45 2.57 -2.23
CA VAL A 50 -20.14 2.11 -2.71
C VAL A 50 -19.10 2.27 -1.60
N ILE A 51 -18.09 1.40 -1.63
CA ILE A 51 -16.92 1.52 -0.77
C ILE A 51 -15.83 2.23 -1.56
N VAL A 52 -15.21 3.23 -0.97
CA VAL A 52 -14.14 4.01 -1.57
C VAL A 52 -12.91 3.91 -0.70
N SER A 53 -11.78 3.60 -1.31
CA SER A 53 -10.46 3.60 -0.68
C SER A 53 -9.70 4.85 -1.09
N ILE A 54 -9.16 5.56 -0.11
CA ILE A 54 -8.40 6.80 -0.27
C ILE A 54 -7.00 6.54 0.26
N TYR A 55 -6.00 6.69 -0.61
CA TYR A 55 -4.59 6.51 -0.30
C TYR A 55 -3.86 7.83 -0.43
N LEU A 56 -3.20 8.24 0.65
CA LEU A 56 -2.33 9.39 0.68
C LEU A 56 -0.89 8.90 0.47
N PRO A 57 -0.14 9.50 -0.48
CA PRO A 57 1.26 9.12 -0.68
C PRO A 57 2.07 9.47 0.57
N LEU A 58 2.99 8.57 0.92
CA LEU A 58 3.94 8.81 2.00
C LEU A 58 4.91 9.94 1.62
N LYS A 59 5.42 10.63 2.64
CA LYS A 59 6.49 11.62 2.50
C LYS A 59 7.82 10.89 2.40
N ASN A 60 8.80 11.53 1.75
CA ASN A 60 10.20 11.08 1.74
C ASN A 60 10.37 9.59 1.37
N VAL A 61 9.62 9.09 0.38
CA VAL A 61 9.62 7.68 -0.02
C VAL A 61 11.02 7.14 -0.34
N GLY A 62 11.88 7.94 -0.97
CA GLY A 62 13.28 7.56 -1.21
C GLY A 62 14.07 7.36 0.09
N LEU A 63 13.86 8.22 1.09
CA LEU A 63 14.47 8.10 2.41
C LEU A 63 13.91 6.89 3.17
N LEU A 64 12.61 6.60 3.02
CA LEU A 64 11.97 5.42 3.60
C LEU A 64 12.63 4.14 3.07
N TYR A 65 12.80 4.01 1.75
CA TYR A 65 13.47 2.86 1.14
C TYR A 65 14.93 2.76 1.58
N TYR A 66 15.65 3.88 1.63
CA TYR A 66 17.02 3.92 2.14
C TYR A 66 17.10 3.40 3.57
N TYR A 67 16.29 3.94 4.50
CA TYR A 67 16.30 3.51 5.89
C TYR A 67 15.92 2.03 6.04
N ALA A 68 14.88 1.58 5.36
CA ALA A 68 14.45 0.17 5.40
C ALA A 68 15.57 -0.79 4.97
N SER A 69 16.35 -0.42 3.94
CA SER A 69 17.52 -1.19 3.52
C SER A 69 18.66 -1.07 4.54
N ALA A 70 18.96 0.14 4.99
CA ALA A 70 20.13 0.43 5.80
C ALA A 70 20.05 -0.16 7.22
N VAL A 71 18.85 -0.34 7.78
CA VAL A 71 18.69 -1.00 9.10
C VAL A 71 18.86 -2.51 9.04
N SER A 72 18.76 -3.09 7.83
CA SER A 72 18.85 -4.52 7.57
C SER A 72 20.22 -4.96 7.04
N ASP A 73 21.07 -4.02 6.62
CA ASP A 73 22.42 -4.29 6.10
C ASP A 73 23.48 -4.30 7.23
N PRO A 74 24.17 -5.43 7.51
CA PRO A 74 25.21 -5.51 8.53
C PRO A 74 26.39 -4.55 8.33
N ASN A 75 26.66 -4.10 7.09
CA ASN A 75 27.74 -3.16 6.80
C ASN A 75 27.33 -1.69 7.00
N SER A 76 26.04 -1.44 7.21
CA SER A 76 25.51 -0.10 7.41
C SER A 76 25.73 0.37 8.85
N PRO A 77 26.10 1.64 9.06
CA PRO A 77 26.15 2.23 10.41
C PRO A 77 24.77 2.34 11.07
N LEU A 78 23.70 2.11 10.31
CA LEU A 78 22.31 2.07 10.77
C LEU A 78 21.80 0.65 11.06
N TYR A 79 22.65 -0.39 10.93
CA TYR A 79 22.24 -1.76 11.21
C TYR A 79 21.59 -1.90 12.60
N HIS A 80 20.40 -2.51 12.64
CA HIS A 80 19.57 -2.68 13.85
C HIS A 80 19.13 -1.38 14.55
N LYS A 81 19.33 -0.20 13.93
CA LYS A 81 18.85 1.08 14.46
C LYS A 81 17.48 1.43 13.89
N PHE A 82 16.47 0.69 14.35
CA PHE A 82 15.08 0.91 13.93
C PHE A 82 14.53 2.24 14.43
N LEU A 83 13.73 2.89 13.59
CA LEU A 83 13.02 4.11 13.96
C LEU A 83 11.87 3.79 14.91
N THR A 84 11.61 4.70 15.84
CA THR A 84 10.40 4.72 16.65
C THR A 84 9.18 5.09 15.81
N SER A 85 7.98 4.75 16.29
CA SER A 85 6.72 5.14 15.62
C SER A 85 6.60 6.66 15.41
N GLN A 86 7.14 7.45 16.34
CA GLN A 86 7.11 8.91 16.26
C GLN A 86 7.99 9.42 15.12
N GLU A 87 9.21 8.88 14.99
CA GLU A 87 10.12 9.22 13.89
C GLU A 87 9.53 8.81 12.55
N VAL A 88 8.89 7.63 12.47
CA VAL A 88 8.17 7.19 11.26
C VAL A 88 7.05 8.16 10.89
N SER A 89 6.22 8.57 11.86
CA SER A 89 5.15 9.56 11.65
C SER A 89 5.69 10.89 11.11
N GLN A 90 6.73 11.43 11.77
CA GLN A 90 7.32 12.70 11.40
C GLN A 90 7.96 12.65 10.01
N LEU A 91 8.74 11.61 9.71
CA LEU A 91 9.50 11.51 8.48
C LEU A 91 8.64 11.09 7.28
N PHE A 92 7.68 10.18 7.46
CA PHE A 92 7.05 9.46 6.34
C PHE A 92 5.53 9.59 6.28
N LEU A 93 4.83 9.81 7.38
CA LEU A 93 3.36 9.81 7.35
C LEU A 93 2.77 11.19 7.03
N PRO A 94 1.76 11.29 6.16
CA PRO A 94 1.12 12.55 5.78
C PRO A 94 0.03 12.99 6.78
N THR A 95 0.28 12.90 8.09
CA THR A 95 -0.72 13.10 9.17
C THR A 95 -1.55 14.38 9.06
N ASN A 96 -0.94 15.53 8.74
CA ASN A 96 -1.69 16.80 8.59
C ASN A 96 -2.70 16.74 7.43
N GLN A 97 -2.27 16.17 6.30
CA GLN A 97 -3.12 16.01 5.12
C GLN A 97 -4.21 14.97 5.38
N PHE A 98 -3.87 13.88 6.08
CA PHE A 98 -4.80 12.86 6.52
C PHE A 98 -5.93 13.46 7.36
N ASN A 99 -5.59 14.26 8.38
CA ASN A 99 -6.59 14.93 9.22
C ASN A 99 -7.47 15.89 8.42
N THR A 100 -6.88 16.63 7.47
CA THR A 100 -7.66 17.54 6.60
C THR A 100 -8.68 16.78 5.75
N ILE A 101 -8.29 15.63 5.18
CA ILE A 101 -9.21 14.78 4.41
C ILE A 101 -10.24 14.11 5.33
N MET A 102 -9.84 13.69 6.53
CA MET A 102 -10.74 13.14 7.54
C MET A 102 -11.89 14.11 7.86
N ASP A 103 -11.55 15.37 8.13
CA ASP A 103 -12.52 16.42 8.44
C ASP A 103 -13.42 16.70 7.23
N TYR A 104 -12.84 16.79 6.03
CA TYR A 104 -13.60 16.93 4.78
C TYR A 104 -14.65 15.83 4.61
N LEU A 105 -14.25 14.56 4.80
CA LEU A 105 -15.14 13.40 4.65
C LEU A 105 -16.25 13.36 5.70
N ASN A 106 -15.94 13.69 6.95
CA ASN A 106 -16.92 13.77 8.03
C ASN A 106 -17.96 14.87 7.78
N ASN A 107 -17.52 16.05 7.32
CA ASN A 107 -18.40 17.19 7.03
C ASN A 107 -19.38 16.90 5.88
N ASP A 108 -18.97 16.08 4.91
CA ASP A 108 -19.80 15.71 3.76
C ASP A 108 -20.63 14.42 3.99
N GLY A 109 -20.64 13.90 5.22
CA GLY A 109 -21.51 12.81 5.65
C GLY A 109 -21.10 11.42 5.14
N PHE A 110 -19.84 11.23 4.78
CA PHE A 110 -19.32 9.90 4.48
C PHE A 110 -19.18 9.07 5.76
N LYS A 111 -19.49 7.78 5.68
CA LYS A 111 -19.26 6.85 6.79
C LYS A 111 -17.85 6.30 6.72
N ILE A 112 -17.05 6.55 7.74
CA ILE A 112 -15.68 6.02 7.82
C ILE A 112 -15.74 4.57 8.30
N LEU A 113 -15.21 3.66 7.50
CA LEU A 113 -15.20 2.23 7.79
C LEU A 113 -13.88 1.79 8.42
N PHE A 114 -12.77 2.34 7.95
CA PHE A 114 -11.43 1.92 8.37
C PHE A 114 -10.39 3.00 8.08
N THR A 115 -9.35 3.07 8.90
CA THR A 115 -8.19 3.94 8.70
C THR A 115 -6.90 3.18 9.05
N ALA A 116 -5.79 3.54 8.40
CA ALA A 116 -4.49 2.99 8.74
C ALA A 116 -3.35 3.98 8.47
N LEU A 117 -2.35 3.98 9.36
CA LEU A 117 -1.04 4.62 9.19
C LEU A 117 -1.12 6.09 8.71
N ASP A 118 -2.14 6.84 9.11
CA ASP A 118 -2.41 8.20 8.66
C ASP A 118 -2.26 8.39 7.14
N SER A 119 -2.57 7.34 6.35
CA SER A 119 -2.33 7.32 4.90
C SER A 119 -3.38 6.51 4.14
N VAL A 120 -4.20 5.73 4.84
CA VAL A 120 -5.31 4.97 4.24
C VAL A 120 -6.60 5.33 4.95
N ILE A 121 -7.64 5.64 4.17
CA ILE A 121 -9.00 5.84 4.64
C ILE A 121 -9.93 5.00 3.76
N VAL A 122 -10.80 4.21 4.36
CA VAL A 122 -11.87 3.50 3.66
C VAL A 122 -13.19 4.05 4.15
N ILE A 123 -14.02 4.48 3.21
CA ILE A 123 -15.32 5.08 3.48
C ILE A 123 -16.43 4.37 2.71
N GLN A 124 -17.65 4.61 3.17
CA GLN A 124 -18.89 4.26 2.48
C GLN A 124 -19.70 5.53 2.22
N GLY A 125 -20.27 5.62 1.01
CA GLY A 125 -21.17 6.69 0.60
C GLY A 125 -21.95 6.31 -0.66
N THR A 126 -22.90 7.15 -1.05
CA THR A 126 -23.64 6.96 -2.31
C THR A 126 -22.79 7.35 -3.51
N VAL A 127 -23.10 6.78 -4.67
CA VAL A 127 -22.50 7.18 -5.96
C VAL A 127 -22.59 8.69 -6.19
N SER A 128 -23.75 9.30 -5.91
CA SER A 128 -23.95 10.75 -6.03
C SER A 128 -23.08 11.58 -5.08
N GLN A 129 -22.82 11.11 -3.85
CA GLN A 129 -21.89 11.77 -2.93
C GLN A 129 -20.47 11.70 -3.48
N VAL A 130 -20.03 10.54 -3.98
CA VAL A 130 -18.69 10.35 -4.53
C VAL A 130 -18.46 11.24 -5.76
N GLU A 131 -19.42 11.31 -6.69
CA GLU A 131 -19.36 12.18 -7.86
C GLU A 131 -19.27 13.66 -7.45
N LYS A 132 -20.12 14.08 -6.50
CA LYS A 132 -20.19 15.47 -6.06
C LYS A 132 -18.95 15.92 -5.30
N TYR A 133 -18.51 15.14 -4.32
CA TYR A 133 -17.48 15.57 -3.34
C TYR A 133 -16.09 15.04 -3.69
N LEU A 134 -15.97 13.82 -4.24
CA LEU A 134 -14.67 13.23 -4.56
C LEU A 134 -14.28 13.40 -6.04
N GLY A 135 -15.21 13.76 -6.93
CA GLY A 135 -14.93 14.01 -8.35
C GLY A 135 -14.76 12.76 -9.20
N LEU A 136 -15.20 11.60 -8.70
CA LEU A 136 -15.15 10.33 -9.42
C LEU A 136 -16.53 9.93 -9.93
N ASN A 137 -16.57 9.48 -11.18
CA ASN A 137 -17.72 8.84 -11.82
C ASN A 137 -17.52 7.32 -11.83
N PHE A 138 -18.56 6.58 -12.21
CA PHE A 138 -18.53 5.13 -12.27
C PHE A 138 -18.85 4.59 -13.66
N ALA A 139 -18.17 3.52 -14.05
CA ALA A 139 -18.46 2.78 -15.26
C ALA A 139 -18.70 1.32 -14.89
N VAL A 140 -19.76 0.74 -15.45
CA VAL A 140 -20.09 -0.68 -15.32
C VAL A 140 -19.69 -1.39 -16.60
N TYR A 141 -18.97 -2.49 -16.45
CA TYR A 141 -18.45 -3.32 -17.53
C TYR A 141 -19.03 -4.73 -17.44
N SER A 142 -19.30 -5.35 -18.60
CA SER A 142 -19.82 -6.72 -18.72
C SER A 142 -19.13 -7.48 -19.85
N ASN A 143 -18.97 -8.80 -19.67
CA ASN A 143 -18.61 -9.74 -20.74
C ASN A 143 -19.79 -10.64 -21.17
N GLY A 144 -21.00 -10.35 -20.71
CA GLY A 144 -22.21 -11.14 -20.95
C GLY A 144 -22.56 -12.13 -19.83
N SER A 145 -21.60 -12.53 -19.00
CA SER A 145 -21.83 -13.46 -17.87
C SER A 145 -21.59 -12.82 -16.51
N VAL A 146 -20.59 -11.94 -16.41
CA VAL A 146 -20.20 -11.27 -15.16
C VAL A 146 -20.12 -9.77 -15.40
N THR A 147 -20.46 -9.00 -14.37
CA THR A 147 -20.35 -7.54 -14.37
C THR A 147 -19.47 -7.05 -13.23
N TYR A 148 -18.81 -5.91 -13.45
CA TYR A 148 -18.11 -5.16 -12.41
C TYR A 148 -18.22 -3.66 -12.66
N TYR A 149 -17.96 -2.87 -11.64
CA TYR A 149 -17.82 -1.42 -11.74
C TYR A 149 -16.41 -0.98 -11.37
N THR A 150 -16.01 0.16 -11.91
CA THR A 150 -14.77 0.85 -11.56
C THR A 150 -15.01 2.35 -11.60
N SER A 151 -14.39 3.07 -10.67
CA SER A 151 -14.41 4.53 -10.64
C SER A 151 -13.40 5.13 -11.62
N TYR A 152 -13.70 6.29 -12.17
CA TYR A 152 -12.80 7.06 -13.04
C TYR A 152 -13.07 8.56 -12.89
N GLY A 153 -12.12 9.40 -13.26
CA GLY A 153 -12.27 10.86 -13.18
C GLY A 153 -11.10 11.55 -12.50
N MET A 154 -11.30 12.78 -12.08
CA MET A 154 -10.26 13.61 -11.48
C MET A 154 -10.60 13.84 -10.01
N PRO A 155 -9.82 13.28 -9.06
CA PRO A 155 -10.05 13.48 -7.64
C PRO A 155 -10.09 14.97 -7.26
N LYS A 156 -11.07 15.37 -6.44
CA LYS A 156 -11.15 16.73 -5.87
C LYS A 156 -10.29 16.92 -4.62
N ILE A 157 -9.78 15.82 -4.07
CA ILE A 157 -8.86 15.80 -2.94
C ILE A 157 -7.46 15.41 -3.42
N ASN A 158 -6.42 15.90 -2.75
CA ASN A 158 -5.03 15.59 -3.09
C ASN A 158 -4.61 14.18 -2.63
N ALA A 159 -5.37 13.15 -3.00
CA ALA A 159 -5.11 11.76 -2.65
C ALA A 159 -5.53 10.85 -3.80
N LEU A 160 -5.01 9.62 -3.82
CA LEU A 160 -5.48 8.58 -4.73
C LEU A 160 -6.81 8.06 -4.20
N VAL A 161 -7.89 8.32 -4.93
CA VAL A 161 -9.23 7.84 -4.60
C VAL A 161 -9.58 6.69 -5.53
N TYR A 162 -10.07 5.56 -5.03
CA TYR A 162 -10.38 4.40 -5.85
C TYR A 162 -11.61 3.66 -5.32
N SER A 163 -12.49 3.25 -6.23
CA SER A 163 -13.64 2.40 -5.90
C SER A 163 -13.90 1.41 -7.03
N SER A 164 -13.89 0.13 -6.71
CA SER A 164 -14.18 -0.93 -7.67
C SER A 164 -14.51 -2.23 -6.96
N ASN A 165 -15.36 -3.04 -7.58
CA ASN A 165 -15.55 -4.44 -7.20
C ASN A 165 -14.85 -5.42 -8.14
N VAL A 166 -13.91 -4.98 -8.99
CA VAL A 166 -13.24 -5.85 -9.99
C VAL A 166 -12.57 -7.07 -9.35
N SER A 167 -12.11 -6.95 -8.10
CA SER A 167 -11.51 -8.04 -7.33
C SER A 167 -12.44 -9.24 -7.16
N THR A 168 -13.76 -9.04 -7.14
CA THR A 168 -14.72 -10.15 -7.03
C THR A 168 -14.65 -11.09 -8.23
N ILE A 169 -14.27 -10.59 -9.41
CA ILE A 169 -14.06 -11.42 -10.60
C ILE A 169 -12.88 -12.36 -10.36
N TYR A 170 -11.74 -11.84 -9.90
CA TYR A 170 -10.56 -12.67 -9.65
C TYR A 170 -10.78 -13.68 -8.53
N PHE A 171 -11.51 -13.31 -7.48
CA PHE A 171 -11.78 -14.21 -6.35
C PHE A 171 -12.96 -15.16 -6.57
N SER A 172 -13.76 -14.98 -7.63
CA SER A 172 -14.84 -15.92 -7.96
C SER A 172 -14.33 -17.29 -8.46
N HIS A 173 -13.08 -17.34 -8.96
CA HIS A 173 -12.44 -18.57 -9.44
C HIS A 173 -10.98 -18.62 -8.95
N PRO A 174 -10.73 -18.90 -7.66
CA PRO A 174 -9.37 -18.90 -7.15
C PRO A 174 -8.57 -20.03 -7.80
N SER A 175 -7.46 -19.68 -8.46
CA SER A 175 -6.52 -20.63 -9.08
C SER A 175 -5.74 -21.48 -8.05
N THR A 176 -6.01 -21.26 -6.76
CA THR A 176 -5.40 -21.98 -5.63
C THR A 176 -6.21 -23.21 -5.20
N LEU A 177 -7.33 -23.51 -5.86
CA LEU A 177 -8.10 -24.73 -5.60
C LEU A 177 -7.29 -25.95 -6.07
N ILE A 178 -6.64 -26.60 -5.11
CA ILE A 178 -6.09 -27.94 -5.31
C ILE A 178 -7.29 -28.89 -5.43
N THR A 179 -7.48 -29.48 -6.61
CA THR A 179 -8.55 -30.45 -6.83
C THR A 179 -8.10 -31.86 -6.43
N GLN A 180 -9.05 -32.77 -6.21
CA GLN A 180 -8.75 -34.18 -5.97
C GLN A 180 -7.88 -34.80 -7.09
N LYS A 181 -8.08 -34.35 -8.34
CA LYS A 181 -7.27 -34.75 -9.49
C LYS A 181 -5.83 -34.24 -9.42
N ASP A 182 -5.61 -33.04 -8.87
CA ASP A 182 -4.26 -32.51 -8.63
C ASP A 182 -3.53 -33.29 -7.54
N ILE A 183 -4.26 -33.71 -6.50
CA ILE A 183 -3.75 -34.58 -5.43
C ILE A 183 -3.36 -35.96 -5.98
N GLU A 184 -4.21 -36.58 -6.80
CA GLU A 184 -3.93 -37.87 -7.44
C GLU A 184 -2.72 -37.81 -8.40
N LYS A 185 -2.53 -36.67 -9.08
CA LYS A 185 -1.34 -36.42 -9.90
C LYS A 185 -0.07 -36.27 -9.06
N LEU A 186 -0.15 -35.64 -7.88
CA LEU A 186 0.96 -35.56 -6.93
C LEU A 186 1.34 -36.96 -6.41
N TYR A 187 0.36 -37.81 -6.07
CA TYR A 187 0.59 -39.18 -5.60
C TYR A 187 1.09 -40.16 -6.67
N SER A 188 0.84 -39.91 -7.95
CA SER A 188 1.32 -40.81 -9.03
C SER A 188 2.76 -40.52 -9.48
N THR A 189 3.34 -39.39 -9.04
CA THR A 189 4.71 -38.97 -9.37
C THR A 189 5.66 -39.30 -8.21
N ILE A 190 5.76 -40.56 -7.82
CA ILE A 190 6.52 -40.97 -6.61
C ILE A 190 8.00 -41.18 -6.96
N ASN A 191 8.75 -40.08 -6.93
CA ASN A 191 10.15 -40.04 -6.49
C ASN A 191 10.30 -38.73 -5.70
N GLN A 192 9.59 -38.63 -4.58
CA GLN A 192 9.63 -37.46 -3.72
C GLN A 192 10.51 -37.72 -2.50
N THR A 193 11.52 -36.87 -2.32
CA THR A 193 12.48 -36.89 -1.21
C THR A 193 11.97 -36.16 0.05
N PHE A 194 10.70 -35.76 0.07
CA PHE A 194 10.09 -34.97 1.15
C PHE A 194 8.79 -35.62 1.65
N PRO A 195 8.49 -35.54 2.95
CA PRO A 195 7.29 -36.13 3.54
C PRO A 195 6.02 -35.35 3.14
N ILE A 196 4.93 -36.10 2.95
CA ILE A 196 3.58 -35.60 2.65
C ILE A 196 2.86 -35.13 3.95
N GLU A 197 3.47 -35.35 5.12
CA GLU A 197 2.96 -34.95 6.43
C GLU A 197 3.55 -33.61 6.90
N GLY A 198 2.76 -32.83 7.65
CA GLY A 198 3.24 -31.60 8.27
C GLY A 198 4.27 -31.88 9.36
N TYR A 199 5.39 -31.15 9.36
CA TYR A 199 6.41 -31.28 10.41
C TYR A 199 5.89 -30.77 11.75
N TRP A 200 5.94 -31.63 12.77
CA TRP A 200 5.62 -31.23 14.14
C TRP A 200 6.61 -30.16 14.66
N PRO A 201 6.15 -29.20 15.49
CA PRO A 201 7.04 -28.18 16.07
C PRO A 201 8.26 -28.76 16.80
N THR A 202 8.14 -29.95 17.39
CA THR A 202 9.24 -30.69 18.03
C THR A 202 10.31 -31.15 17.05
N VAL A 203 9.92 -31.52 15.82
CA VAL A 203 10.85 -31.87 14.74
C VAL A 203 11.59 -30.62 14.28
N LEU A 204 10.87 -29.51 14.10
CA LEU A 204 11.49 -28.23 13.77
C LEU A 204 12.46 -27.78 14.88
N GLN A 205 12.09 -27.97 16.15
CA GLN A 205 12.96 -27.67 17.28
C GLN A 205 14.30 -28.39 17.20
N LYS A 206 14.26 -29.69 16.90
CA LYS A 206 15.45 -30.54 16.77
C LYS A 206 16.31 -30.14 15.57
N VAL A 207 15.69 -29.84 14.43
CA VAL A 207 16.41 -29.49 13.19
C VAL A 207 17.04 -28.09 13.28
N TYR A 208 16.33 -27.11 13.83
CA TYR A 208 16.85 -25.75 14.04
C TYR A 208 17.68 -25.59 15.31
N ASN A 209 17.88 -26.68 16.08
CA ASN A 209 18.61 -26.68 17.34
C ASN A 209 18.16 -25.57 18.30
N THR A 210 16.84 -25.38 18.44
CA THR A 210 16.26 -24.31 19.25
C THR A 210 15.86 -24.79 20.65
N HIS A 211 16.02 -23.94 21.67
CA HIS A 211 15.57 -24.27 23.03
C HIS A 211 14.04 -24.26 23.13
N HIS A 212 13.48 -25.01 24.09
CA HIS A 212 12.04 -25.22 24.26
C HIS A 212 11.23 -23.91 24.46
N SER A 213 11.88 -22.82 24.89
CA SER A 213 11.27 -21.50 25.10
C SER A 213 11.06 -20.70 23.80
N THR A 214 11.83 -20.96 22.74
CA THR A 214 11.84 -20.12 21.53
C THR A 214 10.60 -20.35 20.65
N LEU A 215 10.08 -21.58 20.58
CA LEU A 215 8.89 -21.92 19.77
C LEU A 215 7.57 -21.55 20.46
N TYR A 216 7.53 -21.49 21.79
CA TYR A 216 6.33 -21.05 22.53
C TYR A 216 5.98 -19.59 22.26
N MET A 217 6.97 -18.75 21.94
CA MET A 217 6.76 -17.36 21.56
C MET A 217 6.09 -17.24 20.18
N CYS A 218 6.48 -18.08 19.22
CA CYS A 218 5.86 -18.13 17.90
C CYS A 218 4.39 -18.61 17.94
N ARG A 219 4.05 -19.55 18.84
CA ARG A 219 2.66 -20.00 19.02
C ARG A 219 1.75 -18.91 19.60
N LYS A 220 2.30 -18.00 20.41
CA LYS A 220 1.54 -16.92 21.06
C LYS A 220 1.27 -15.71 20.14
N LEU A 221 1.99 -15.60 19.03
CA LEU A 221 1.80 -14.55 18.01
C LEU A 221 0.81 -14.97 16.90
N ALA A 222 0.31 -16.20 16.92
CA ALA A 222 -0.66 -16.74 15.96
C ALA A 222 -2.11 -16.78 16.51
N HIS A 223 -2.36 -16.09 17.62
CA HIS A 223 -3.69 -15.94 18.26
C HIS A 223 -4.05 -14.48 18.43
#